data_AF-A0A2W4NZ05-F1
#
_entry.id   AF-A0A2W4NZ05-F1
#
_cell.length_a   1.000
_cell.length_b   1.000
_cell.length_c   1.000
_cell.angle_alpha   90.00
_cell.angle_beta   90.00
_cell.angle_gamma   90.00
#
_symmetry.space_group_name_H-M   'P 1'
#
loop_
_entity.id
_entity.type
_entity.pdbx_description
1 polymer ?
#
loop_
_entity_poly.entity_id
_entity_poly.type
_entity_poly.pdbx_seq_one_letter_code
_entity_poly.pdbx_strand_id
1 'polypeptide(L)'
;MGFKQWIRETILGISIPQEYVCIELEGFQHSLSSFLTSKDGVDIVPVRSDILLGYRPLILAFPFERSSREAAWLRDQEAICLTMVNGGFHGNEMWRGFQSDKSAVARIVLRNIHVREFLDQTVVVFEGVHGEHKFLGSWHQFTNRLRERFRISRPDNYLEGNLYDQVRIGYAIPRVISMITVQDDDGKLNMFPTDLHGAVGEEGYAGSMRHGGKADSQIEKASVIALSNVRSDWFREAYALGKNHMADPKPDSEFSLSSVRTKAFGIPLPASVVRYRELRRIDSIDVGIHRIHFYEVVHEARVEDMEDTLAHIHCFYAQWRKNRGVPSEYMIR
;
A
#
# COMPACT_ATOMS: atom_id res chain seq x y z
N MET A 1 19.00 10.51 25.40
CA MET A 1 17.90 9.52 25.21
C MET A 1 17.03 9.55 26.45
N GLY A 2 15.73 9.79 26.33
CA GLY A 2 14.82 9.85 27.48
C GLY A 2 14.49 8.46 28.03
N PHE A 3 14.24 8.34 29.33
CA PHE A 3 13.89 7.06 29.99
C PHE A 3 12.73 6.31 29.29
N LYS A 4 11.70 7.03 28.83
CA LYS A 4 10.57 6.45 28.08
C LYS A 4 10.99 5.80 26.76
N GLN A 5 11.93 6.42 26.05
CA GLN A 5 12.45 5.89 24.78
C GLN A 5 13.27 4.63 25.03
N TRP A 6 14.13 4.66 26.05
CA TRP A 6 14.91 3.49 26.46
C TRP A 6 13.99 2.29 26.79
N ILE A 7 12.95 2.49 27.61
CA ILE A 7 11.96 1.45 27.90
C ILE A 7 11.33 0.89 26.62
N ARG A 8 10.90 1.76 25.70
CA ARG A 8 10.25 1.36 24.44
C ARG A 8 11.20 0.50 23.59
N GLU A 9 12.45 0.92 23.44
CA GLU A 9 13.46 0.19 22.69
C GLU A 9 13.78 -1.16 23.33
N THR A 10 13.97 -1.20 24.65
CA THR A 10 14.29 -2.44 25.36
C THR A 10 13.13 -3.44 25.36
N ILE A 11 11.92 -2.99 25.68
CA ILE A 11 10.76 -3.89 25.87
C ILE A 11 10.06 -4.21 24.55
N LEU A 12 9.87 -3.22 23.68
CA LEU A 12 9.12 -3.38 22.43
C LEU A 12 10.03 -3.56 21.22
N GLY A 13 11.33 -3.36 21.36
CA GLY A 13 12.27 -3.48 20.25
C GLY A 13 12.16 -2.37 19.22
N ILE A 14 11.43 -1.28 19.50
CA ILE A 14 11.08 -0.23 18.53
C ILE A 14 11.52 1.14 19.06
N SER A 15 12.39 1.80 18.29
CA SER A 15 12.85 3.18 18.53
C SER A 15 11.99 4.23 17.83
N ILE A 16 11.30 3.84 16.75
CA ILE A 16 10.54 4.77 15.92
C ILE A 16 9.14 4.97 16.50
N PRO A 17 8.70 6.20 16.80
CA PRO A 17 7.48 6.43 17.57
C PRO A 17 6.19 6.14 16.80
N GLN A 18 6.21 6.35 15.48
CA GLN A 18 5.07 6.27 14.58
C GLN A 18 4.84 4.85 14.09
N GLU A 19 3.61 4.53 13.69
CA GLU A 19 3.25 3.23 13.10
C GLU A 19 3.65 3.14 11.63
N TYR A 20 3.33 4.18 10.86
CA TYR A 20 3.77 4.36 9.48
C TYR A 20 4.76 5.51 9.40
N VAL A 21 5.92 5.23 8.81
CA VAL A 21 7.07 6.13 8.76
C VAL A 21 7.23 6.60 7.33
N CYS A 22 7.20 7.92 7.13
CA CYS A 22 7.34 8.52 5.81
C CYS A 22 8.80 8.44 5.34
N ILE A 23 8.98 8.24 4.04
CA ILE A 23 10.26 8.16 3.34
C ILE A 23 10.16 8.88 1.99
N GLU A 24 11.30 9.32 1.47
CA GLU A 24 11.46 9.66 0.05
C GLU A 24 11.67 8.36 -0.72
N LEU A 25 10.82 8.09 -1.72
CA LEU A 25 10.79 6.79 -2.39
C LEU A 25 12.04 6.52 -3.22
N GLU A 26 12.49 7.49 -4.00
CA GLU A 26 13.56 7.32 -4.99
C GLU A 26 14.94 7.20 -4.33
N GLY A 27 15.16 7.90 -3.21
CA GLY A 27 16.32 7.70 -2.33
C GLY A 27 16.27 6.41 -1.50
N PHE A 28 15.14 5.69 -1.47
CA PHE A 28 14.97 4.54 -0.59
C PHE A 28 15.58 3.25 -1.17
N GLN A 29 16.66 2.77 -0.55
CA GLN A 29 17.29 1.51 -0.95
C GLN A 29 16.36 0.30 -0.72
N HIS A 30 15.88 -0.32 -1.79
CA HIS A 30 15.10 -1.57 -1.71
C HIS A 30 16.02 -2.73 -1.27
N SER A 31 15.75 -3.28 -0.08
CA SER A 31 16.55 -4.37 0.49
C SER A 31 15.83 -5.72 0.48
N LEU A 32 14.58 -5.76 0.01
CA LEU A 32 13.80 -6.99 -0.03
C LEU A 32 13.40 -7.30 -1.47
N SER A 33 13.57 -8.56 -1.85
CA SER A 33 13.03 -9.15 -3.07
C SER A 33 11.88 -10.06 -2.70
N SER A 34 10.83 -10.04 -3.53
CA SER A 34 9.56 -10.73 -3.29
C SER A 34 9.35 -11.83 -4.31
N PHE A 35 8.89 -13.00 -3.86
CA PHE A 35 8.68 -14.18 -4.69
C PHE A 35 7.34 -14.83 -4.34
N LEU A 36 6.59 -15.28 -5.36
CA LEU A 36 5.39 -16.09 -5.21
C LEU A 36 5.73 -17.56 -5.44
N THR A 37 5.13 -18.43 -4.64
CA THR A 37 5.22 -19.88 -4.79
C THR A 37 3.85 -20.51 -4.58
N SER A 38 3.55 -21.56 -5.33
CA SER A 38 2.37 -22.41 -5.19
C SER A 38 2.60 -23.52 -4.14
N LYS A 39 1.53 -24.26 -3.80
CA LYS A 39 1.63 -25.40 -2.86
C LYS A 39 2.36 -26.60 -3.44
N ASP A 40 2.29 -26.80 -4.75
CA ASP A 40 3.02 -27.89 -5.43
C ASP A 40 4.54 -27.63 -5.49
N GLY A 41 4.98 -26.39 -5.24
CA GLY A 41 6.39 -26.00 -5.18
C GLY A 41 7.12 -26.08 -6.53
N VAL A 42 6.39 -26.09 -7.64
CA VAL A 42 6.99 -26.27 -8.98
C VAL A 42 7.49 -24.94 -9.55
N ASP A 43 6.72 -23.87 -9.39
CA ASP A 43 7.03 -22.56 -9.96
C ASP A 43 7.35 -21.52 -8.86
N ILE A 44 8.38 -20.72 -9.14
CA ILE A 44 8.80 -19.58 -8.33
C ILE A 44 8.69 -18.34 -9.22
N VAL A 45 7.81 -17.41 -8.89
CA VAL A 45 7.56 -16.21 -9.68
C VAL A 45 8.09 -14.97 -8.96
N PRO A 46 9.11 -14.27 -9.48
CA PRO A 46 9.57 -13.02 -8.89
C PRO A 46 8.49 -11.94 -9.04
N VAL A 47 8.19 -11.25 -7.94
CA VAL A 47 7.19 -10.17 -7.92
C VAL A 47 7.86 -8.87 -8.33
N ARG A 48 7.41 -8.30 -9.45
CA ARG A 48 7.88 -6.98 -9.93
C ARG A 48 7.00 -5.83 -9.43
N SER A 49 5.71 -6.09 -9.25
CA SER A 49 4.73 -5.13 -8.77
C SER A 49 3.69 -5.86 -7.93
N ASP A 50 3.35 -5.30 -6.79
CA ASP A 50 2.21 -5.70 -5.97
C ASP A 50 1.41 -4.47 -5.57
N ILE A 51 0.09 -4.63 -5.53
CA ILE A 51 -0.81 -3.54 -5.18
C ILE A 51 -1.47 -3.89 -3.86
N LEU A 52 -1.22 -3.07 -2.83
CA LEU A 52 -1.98 -3.13 -1.59
C LEU A 52 -3.32 -2.45 -1.81
N LEU A 53 -4.42 -3.20 -1.68
CA LEU A 53 -5.78 -2.72 -1.94
C LEU A 53 -6.69 -2.78 -0.71
N GLY A 54 -6.20 -3.28 0.42
CA GLY A 54 -7.01 -3.35 1.64
C GLY A 54 -6.23 -3.87 2.83
N TYR A 55 -6.74 -3.56 4.02
CA TYR A 55 -6.16 -3.97 5.29
C TYR A 55 -7.15 -4.68 6.23
N ARG A 56 -8.45 -4.71 5.89
CA ARG A 56 -9.47 -5.49 6.61
C ARG A 56 -10.48 -6.15 5.64
N PRO A 57 -10.17 -7.33 5.09
CA PRO A 57 -8.94 -8.13 5.28
C PRO A 57 -7.75 -7.51 4.52
N LEU A 58 -6.54 -8.08 4.68
CA LEU A 58 -5.43 -7.70 3.81
C LEU A 58 -5.78 -8.12 2.38
N ILE A 59 -5.68 -7.19 1.44
CA ILE A 59 -5.92 -7.46 0.02
C ILE A 59 -4.68 -7.06 -0.77
N LEU A 60 -4.12 -8.01 -1.50
CA LEU A 60 -3.05 -7.78 -2.46
C LEU A 60 -3.53 -8.14 -3.86
N ALA A 61 -3.22 -7.31 -4.85
CA ALA A 61 -3.42 -7.65 -6.25
C ALA A 61 -2.10 -7.70 -7.00
N PHE A 62 -2.01 -8.63 -7.94
CA PHE A 62 -0.85 -8.79 -8.80
C PHE A 62 -1.28 -8.67 -10.27
N PRO A 63 -0.91 -7.57 -10.95
CA PRO A 63 -1.15 -7.41 -12.37
C PRO A 63 -0.06 -8.12 -13.18
N PHE A 64 -0.47 -8.83 -14.22
CA PHE A 64 0.42 -9.43 -15.21
C PHE A 64 -0.14 -9.19 -16.61
N GLU A 65 0.75 -9.12 -17.60
CA GLU A 65 0.33 -9.12 -19.00
C GLU A 65 -0.51 -10.38 -19.27
N ARG A 66 -1.69 -10.22 -19.88
CA ARG A 66 -2.67 -11.30 -20.05
C ARG A 66 -2.10 -12.54 -20.75
N SER A 67 -1.17 -12.33 -21.67
CA SER A 67 -0.53 -13.36 -22.49
C SER A 67 0.60 -14.10 -21.75
N SER A 68 1.04 -13.60 -20.59
CA SER A 68 2.20 -14.12 -19.87
C SER A 68 1.95 -15.49 -19.25
N ARG A 69 3.03 -16.28 -19.13
CA ARG A 69 3.00 -17.58 -18.43
C ARG A 69 2.62 -17.39 -16.96
N GLU A 70 3.10 -16.32 -16.34
CA GLU A 70 2.84 -15.96 -14.96
C GLU A 70 1.36 -15.67 -14.73
N ALA A 71 0.69 -14.96 -15.64
CA ALA A 71 -0.75 -14.73 -15.58
C ALA A 71 -1.54 -16.04 -15.66
N ALA A 72 -1.18 -16.94 -16.59
CA ALA A 72 -1.79 -18.26 -16.68
C ALA A 72 -1.60 -19.07 -15.39
N TRP A 73 -0.35 -19.16 -14.91
CA TRP A 73 -0.03 -19.88 -13.68
C TRP A 73 -0.80 -19.36 -12.47
N LEU A 74 -0.83 -18.03 -12.28
CA LEU A 74 -1.43 -17.42 -11.10
C LEU A 74 -2.96 -17.56 -11.05
N ARG A 75 -3.63 -17.55 -12.22
CA ARG A 75 -5.07 -17.78 -12.33
C ARG A 75 -5.50 -19.14 -11.79
N ASP A 76 -4.65 -20.14 -11.97
CA ASP A 76 -4.93 -21.52 -11.56
C ASP A 76 -4.61 -21.80 -10.08
N GLN A 77 -4.01 -20.83 -9.37
CA GLN A 77 -3.68 -20.99 -7.96
C GLN A 77 -4.87 -20.61 -7.06
N GLU A 78 -5.35 -21.58 -6.28
CA GLU A 78 -6.30 -21.31 -5.17
C GLU A 78 -5.63 -20.51 -4.05
N ALA A 79 -4.36 -20.79 -3.80
CA ALA A 79 -3.56 -20.12 -2.78
C ALA A 79 -2.08 -20.08 -3.18
N ILE A 80 -1.39 -19.04 -2.74
CA ILE A 80 0.04 -18.83 -2.94
C ILE A 80 0.71 -18.38 -1.65
N CYS A 81 2.04 -18.43 -1.62
CA CYS A 81 2.85 -17.80 -0.58
C CYS A 81 3.70 -16.70 -1.21
N LEU A 82 3.56 -15.48 -0.69
CA LEU A 82 4.47 -14.37 -0.96
C LEU A 82 5.59 -14.41 0.08
N THR A 83 6.82 -14.66 -0.37
CA THR A 83 8.02 -14.69 0.46
C THR A 83 8.91 -13.47 0.15
N MET A 84 9.31 -12.74 1.19
CA MET A 84 10.25 -11.62 1.10
C MET A 84 11.61 -12.02 1.70
N VAL A 85 12.67 -11.90 0.90
CA VAL A 85 14.06 -12.22 1.30
C VAL A 85 14.96 -11.00 1.13
N ASN A 86 16.02 -10.92 1.93
CA ASN A 86 17.09 -9.95 1.70
C ASN A 86 18.21 -10.65 0.91
N GLY A 87 18.20 -10.48 -0.42
CA GLY A 87 19.10 -11.18 -1.35
C GLY A 87 18.36 -12.17 -2.26
N GLY A 88 19.00 -13.29 -2.57
CA GLY A 88 18.44 -14.32 -3.45
C GLY A 88 17.45 -15.26 -2.76
N PHE A 89 16.53 -15.82 -3.55
CA PHE A 89 15.63 -16.90 -3.13
C PHE A 89 16.21 -18.26 -3.52
N HIS A 90 16.29 -19.17 -2.55
CA HIS A 90 16.91 -20.49 -2.67
C HIS A 90 15.92 -21.65 -2.54
N GLY A 91 14.67 -21.39 -2.12
CA GLY A 91 13.64 -22.43 -2.04
C GLY A 91 13.97 -23.61 -1.10
N ASN A 92 14.72 -23.34 -0.02
CA ASN A 92 15.34 -24.34 0.86
C ASN A 92 14.54 -24.66 2.14
N GLU A 93 13.28 -24.23 2.22
CA GLU A 93 12.35 -24.53 3.31
C GLU A 93 10.93 -24.77 2.78
N MET A 94 10.19 -25.66 3.43
CA MET A 94 8.74 -25.73 3.26
C MET A 94 8.07 -25.01 4.44
N TRP A 95 7.29 -23.98 4.15
CA TRP A 95 6.54 -23.22 5.16
C TRP A 95 5.05 -23.28 4.84
N ARG A 96 4.27 -23.88 5.75
CA ARG A 96 2.81 -24.07 5.61
C ARG A 96 2.40 -24.77 4.31
N GLY A 97 3.24 -25.68 3.81
CA GLY A 97 2.99 -26.41 2.57
C GLY A 97 3.37 -25.65 1.30
N PHE A 98 4.03 -24.50 1.41
CA PHE A 98 4.58 -23.74 0.28
C PHE A 98 6.10 -23.78 0.31
N GLN A 99 6.73 -23.78 -0.86
CA GLN A 99 8.17 -23.58 -0.95
C GLN A 99 8.53 -22.16 -0.48
N SER A 100 9.59 -22.02 0.30
CA SER A 100 10.05 -20.74 0.84
C SER A 100 11.55 -20.79 1.11
N ASP A 101 12.07 -19.78 1.78
CA ASP A 101 13.50 -19.61 2.04
C ASP A 101 13.78 -19.41 3.54
N LYS A 102 14.71 -20.16 4.13
CA LYS A 102 15.15 -20.01 5.53
C LYS A 102 15.56 -18.58 5.90
N SER A 103 16.08 -17.84 4.94
CA SER A 103 16.52 -16.45 5.04
C SER A 103 15.35 -15.44 4.98
N ALA A 104 14.13 -15.90 4.70
CA ALA A 104 12.94 -15.06 4.60
C ALA A 104 12.80 -14.14 5.81
N VAL A 105 12.64 -12.85 5.48
CA VAL A 105 12.38 -11.76 6.41
C VAL A 105 10.89 -11.67 6.70
N ALA A 106 10.05 -11.96 5.71
CA ALA A 106 8.61 -12.04 5.86
C ALA A 106 8.00 -13.06 4.89
N ARG A 107 6.86 -13.64 5.26
CA ARG A 107 6.09 -14.58 4.45
C ARG A 107 4.60 -14.36 4.68
N ILE A 108 3.79 -14.48 3.64
CA ILE A 108 2.33 -14.43 3.77
C ILE A 108 1.67 -15.44 2.84
N VAL A 109 0.78 -16.26 3.40
CA VAL A 109 -0.16 -17.10 2.66
C VAL A 109 -1.33 -16.23 2.21
N LEU A 110 -1.61 -16.30 0.91
CA LEU A 110 -2.60 -15.52 0.20
C LEU A 110 -3.59 -16.50 -0.45
N ARG A 111 -4.89 -16.24 -0.32
CA ARG A 111 -5.95 -17.02 -0.97
C ARG A 111 -6.54 -16.21 -2.11
N ASN A 112 -6.65 -16.82 -3.29
CA ASN A 112 -7.25 -16.20 -4.45
C ASN A 112 -8.75 -15.97 -4.18
N ILE A 113 -9.21 -14.74 -4.39
CA ILE A 113 -10.60 -14.35 -4.19
C ILE A 113 -11.26 -13.80 -5.45
N HIS A 114 -10.46 -13.34 -6.41
CA HIS A 114 -10.98 -12.77 -7.65
C HIS A 114 -9.90 -12.77 -8.74
N VAL A 115 -10.31 -13.11 -9.95
CA VAL A 115 -9.50 -12.96 -11.17
C VAL A 115 -10.25 -12.02 -12.09
N ARG A 116 -9.57 -11.01 -12.62
CA ARG A 116 -10.15 -10.04 -13.52
C ARG A 116 -9.27 -9.82 -14.74
N GLU A 117 -9.86 -9.94 -15.92
CA GLU A 117 -9.28 -9.41 -17.14
C GLU A 117 -9.58 -7.91 -17.21
N PHE A 118 -8.55 -7.08 -17.32
CA PHE A 118 -8.68 -5.62 -17.33
C PHE A 118 -7.71 -5.03 -18.36
N LEU A 119 -8.25 -4.40 -19.40
CA LEU A 119 -7.48 -3.89 -20.55
C LEU A 119 -6.64 -4.98 -21.22
N ASP A 120 -5.32 -4.92 -21.16
CA ASP A 120 -4.36 -5.93 -21.63
C ASP A 120 -3.77 -6.79 -20.50
N GLN A 121 -4.20 -6.54 -19.25
CA GLN A 121 -3.73 -7.23 -18.06
C GLN A 121 -4.72 -8.29 -17.57
N THR A 122 -4.15 -9.26 -16.84
CA THR A 122 -4.86 -10.10 -15.89
C THR A 122 -4.49 -9.63 -14.48
N VAL A 123 -5.49 -9.28 -13.67
CA VAL A 123 -5.32 -8.92 -12.26
C VAL A 123 -5.86 -10.05 -11.40
N VAL A 124 -4.98 -10.68 -10.62
CA VAL A 124 -5.39 -11.67 -9.63
C VAL A 124 -5.35 -11.03 -8.25
N VAL A 125 -6.49 -11.05 -7.56
CA VAL A 125 -6.70 -10.45 -6.25
C VAL A 125 -6.72 -11.54 -5.20
N PHE A 126 -5.93 -11.34 -4.16
CA PHE A 126 -5.77 -12.26 -3.06
C PHE A 126 -6.11 -11.62 -1.73
N GLU A 127 -6.67 -12.44 -0.84
CA GLU A 127 -6.87 -12.13 0.57
C GLU A 127 -5.74 -12.73 1.42
N GLY A 128 -5.24 -11.98 2.40
CA GLY A 128 -4.31 -12.47 3.41
C GLY A 128 -4.93 -13.51 4.34
N VAL A 129 -4.31 -14.69 4.42
CA VAL A 129 -4.74 -15.77 5.31
C VAL A 129 -3.84 -15.85 6.54
N HIS A 130 -2.51 -15.83 6.33
CA HIS A 130 -1.56 -15.93 7.42
C HIS A 130 -0.20 -15.31 7.08
N GLY A 131 0.33 -14.44 7.94
CA GLY A 131 1.63 -13.80 7.82
C GLY A 131 2.58 -14.11 8.98
N GLU A 132 3.86 -14.24 8.67
CA GLU A 132 4.97 -14.35 9.63
C GLU A 132 6.12 -13.44 9.21
N HIS A 133 6.76 -12.76 10.16
CA HIS A 133 7.90 -11.89 9.87
C HIS A 133 8.98 -11.96 10.95
N LYS A 134 10.22 -11.60 10.55
CA LYS A 134 11.40 -11.47 11.40
C LYS A 134 11.84 -10.01 11.54
N PHE A 135 10.91 -9.07 11.40
CA PHE A 135 11.21 -7.64 11.55
C PHE A 135 11.74 -7.28 12.95
N LEU A 136 11.17 -7.92 13.98
CA LEU A 136 11.60 -7.82 15.37
C LEU A 136 11.92 -9.22 15.92
N GLY A 137 12.70 -9.29 17.01
CA GLY A 137 12.94 -10.55 17.71
C GLY A 137 11.65 -11.13 18.33
N SER A 138 11.59 -12.46 18.52
CA SER A 138 10.38 -13.15 18.99
C SER A 138 9.85 -12.61 20.33
N TRP A 139 10.75 -12.25 21.24
CA TRP A 139 10.39 -11.59 22.51
C TRP A 139 9.69 -10.24 22.29
N HIS A 140 10.25 -9.39 21.43
CA HIS A 140 9.65 -8.09 21.11
C HIS A 140 8.32 -8.24 20.39
N GLN A 141 8.17 -9.22 19.50
CA GLN A 141 6.87 -9.50 18.87
C GLN A 141 5.83 -9.91 19.90
N PHE A 142 6.20 -10.76 20.87
CA PHE A 142 5.34 -11.17 21.96
C PHE A 142 4.89 -9.99 22.83
N THR A 143 5.82 -9.14 23.29
CA THR A 143 5.47 -7.96 24.12
C THR A 143 4.60 -6.96 23.36
N ASN A 144 4.85 -6.74 22.06
CA ASN A 144 3.99 -5.91 21.23
C ASN A 144 2.58 -6.50 21.08
N ARG A 145 2.43 -7.82 20.87
CA ARG A 145 1.11 -8.47 20.82
C ARG A 145 0.34 -8.32 22.13
N LEU A 146 1.01 -8.46 23.27
CA LEU A 146 0.39 -8.21 24.58
C LEU A 146 -0.05 -6.75 24.70
N ARG A 147 0.83 -5.80 24.37
CA ARG A 147 0.50 -4.37 24.41
C ARG A 147 -0.71 -4.04 23.55
N GLU A 148 -0.78 -4.55 22.32
CA GLU A 148 -1.93 -4.29 21.45
C GLU A 148 -3.22 -4.90 22.01
N ARG A 149 -3.17 -6.09 22.62
CA ARG A 149 -4.31 -6.66 23.35
C ARG A 149 -4.77 -5.79 24.53
N PHE A 150 -3.85 -5.11 25.21
CA PHE A 150 -4.21 -4.19 26.30
C PHE A 150 -4.62 -2.79 25.82
N ARG A 151 -4.24 -2.39 24.60
CA ARG A 151 -4.61 -1.10 23.99
C ARG A 151 -6.03 -1.12 23.39
N ILE A 152 -6.76 -2.24 23.51
CA ILE A 152 -8.14 -2.40 23.03
C ILE A 152 -9.07 -1.46 23.81
N SER A 153 -9.19 -0.22 23.35
CA SER A 153 -10.18 0.75 23.82
C SER A 153 -11.04 1.32 22.69
N ARG A 154 -10.89 0.84 21.44
CA ARG A 154 -11.73 1.22 20.29
C ARG A 154 -12.00 0.02 19.36
N PRO A 155 -13.22 -0.52 19.28
CA PRO A 155 -13.54 -1.72 18.50
C PRO A 155 -13.37 -1.54 16.98
N ASP A 156 -13.49 -0.32 16.45
CA ASP A 156 -13.49 -0.08 14.99
C ASP A 156 -12.13 -0.28 14.30
N ASN A 157 -11.02 -0.22 15.05
CA ASN A 157 -9.66 -0.31 14.49
C ASN A 157 -8.94 -1.61 14.86
N TYR A 158 -9.64 -2.58 15.47
CA TYR A 158 -9.02 -3.85 15.84
C TYR A 158 -8.90 -4.76 14.61
N LEU A 159 -7.67 -5.21 14.34
CA LEU A 159 -7.36 -6.24 13.34
C LEU A 159 -7.22 -7.58 14.07
N GLU A 160 -8.10 -8.51 13.75
CA GLU A 160 -8.23 -9.76 14.51
C GLU A 160 -7.10 -10.75 14.20
N GLY A 161 -6.65 -11.45 15.25
CA GLY A 161 -5.72 -12.57 15.13
C GLY A 161 -4.38 -12.18 14.48
N ASN A 162 -4.12 -12.77 13.30
CA ASN A 162 -2.87 -12.61 12.57
C ASN A 162 -2.92 -11.49 11.50
N LEU A 163 -4.07 -10.85 11.30
CA LEU A 163 -4.26 -9.81 10.30
C LEU A 163 -3.28 -8.63 10.50
N TYR A 164 -2.94 -8.29 11.74
CA TYR A 164 -1.99 -7.21 11.99
C TYR A 164 -0.57 -7.55 11.50
N ASP A 165 -0.14 -8.81 11.65
CA ASP A 165 1.16 -9.25 11.12
C ASP A 165 1.14 -9.27 9.58
N GLN A 166 0.01 -9.61 8.96
CA GLN A 166 -0.17 -9.53 7.51
C GLN A 166 -0.06 -8.08 6.98
N VAL A 167 -0.72 -7.12 7.63
CA VAL A 167 -0.63 -5.70 7.29
C VAL A 167 0.81 -5.18 7.44
N ARG A 168 1.50 -5.53 8.53
CA ARG A 168 2.92 -5.18 8.70
C ARG A 168 3.80 -5.66 7.56
N ILE A 169 3.52 -6.85 7.03
CA ILE A 169 4.23 -7.43 5.87
C ILE A 169 3.85 -6.68 4.59
N GLY A 170 2.56 -6.39 4.39
CA GLY A 170 2.09 -5.57 3.26
C GLY A 170 2.75 -4.20 3.19
N TYR A 171 3.14 -3.62 4.32
CA TYR A 171 3.86 -2.35 4.43
C TYR A 171 5.38 -2.49 4.60
N ALA A 172 5.95 -3.65 4.28
CA ALA A 172 7.40 -3.83 4.16
C ALA A 172 7.93 -3.41 2.77
N ILE A 173 7.04 -3.29 1.80
CA ILE A 173 7.30 -2.63 0.52
C ILE A 173 6.83 -1.18 0.67
N PRO A 174 7.63 -0.17 0.27
CA PRO A 174 7.20 1.22 0.25
C PRO A 174 5.86 1.40 -0.45
N ARG A 175 4.87 1.98 0.23
CA ARG A 175 3.59 2.35 -0.36
C ARG A 175 3.58 3.85 -0.63
N VAL A 176 3.39 4.20 -1.89
CA VAL A 176 3.32 5.60 -2.34
C VAL A 176 2.08 6.22 -1.75
N ILE A 177 2.22 7.41 -1.15
CA ILE A 177 1.07 8.18 -0.68
C ILE A 177 0.71 9.15 -1.80
N SER A 178 -0.45 8.93 -2.41
CA SER A 178 -0.98 9.82 -3.45
C SER A 178 -2.15 10.63 -2.93
N MET A 179 -2.34 11.81 -3.49
CA MET A 179 -3.53 12.62 -3.27
C MET A 179 -4.55 12.32 -4.35
N ILE A 180 -5.74 11.88 -3.94
CA ILE A 180 -6.91 11.87 -4.82
C ILE A 180 -7.56 13.23 -4.75
N THR A 181 -7.82 13.83 -5.90
CA THR A 181 -8.68 15.00 -6.04
C THR A 181 -9.91 14.60 -6.85
N VAL A 182 -11.08 14.88 -6.26
CA VAL A 182 -12.39 14.73 -6.91
C VAL A 182 -13.06 16.09 -6.92
N GLN A 183 -13.77 16.39 -8.01
CA GLN A 183 -14.57 17.60 -8.14
C GLN A 183 -16.03 17.21 -8.36
N ASP A 184 -16.95 17.88 -7.66
CA ASP A 184 -18.38 17.71 -7.87
C ASP A 184 -18.91 18.62 -8.99
N ASP A 185 -20.19 18.44 -9.34
CA ASP A 185 -20.85 19.20 -10.41
C ASP A 185 -20.94 20.71 -10.12
N ASP A 186 -20.86 21.11 -8.84
CA ASP A 186 -20.85 22.51 -8.40
C ASP A 186 -19.44 23.12 -8.43
N GLY A 187 -18.44 22.35 -8.87
CA GLY A 187 -17.04 22.76 -8.93
C GLY A 187 -16.31 22.72 -7.58
N LYS A 188 -16.94 22.22 -6.51
CA LYS A 188 -16.26 22.03 -5.21
C LYS A 188 -15.38 20.79 -5.27
N LEU A 189 -14.26 20.82 -4.56
CA LEU A 189 -13.34 19.70 -4.53
C LEU A 189 -13.35 18.98 -3.19
N ASN A 190 -12.96 17.71 -3.23
CA ASN A 190 -12.40 17.05 -2.07
C ASN A 190 -11.01 16.51 -2.43
N MET A 191 -10.08 16.59 -1.48
CA MET A 191 -8.73 16.11 -1.64
C MET A 191 -8.31 15.32 -0.41
N PHE A 192 -7.88 14.07 -0.60
CA PHE A 192 -7.51 13.17 0.49
C PHE A 192 -6.37 12.22 0.07
N PRO A 193 -5.51 11.81 1.02
CA PRO A 193 -4.41 10.90 0.75
C PRO A 193 -4.90 9.46 0.64
N THR A 194 -4.25 8.64 -0.17
CA THR A 194 -4.40 7.18 -0.15
C THR A 194 -3.06 6.52 -0.47
N ASP A 195 -2.87 5.34 0.09
CA ASP A 195 -1.75 4.43 -0.11
C ASP A 195 -2.21 3.06 -0.63
N LEU A 196 -3.53 2.84 -0.72
CA LEU A 196 -4.16 1.60 -1.15
C LEU A 196 -4.43 1.61 -2.65
N HIS A 197 -3.37 1.71 -3.46
CA HIS A 197 -3.49 1.85 -4.91
C HIS A 197 -2.23 1.41 -5.66
N GLY A 198 -2.35 1.25 -6.98
CA GLY A 198 -1.22 0.92 -7.85
C GLY A 198 -1.60 0.79 -9.33
N ALA A 199 -0.59 0.81 -10.19
CA ALA A 199 -0.76 0.66 -11.62
C ALA A 199 -1.10 -0.79 -12.01
N VAL A 200 -1.92 -0.93 -13.04
CA VAL A 200 -2.31 -2.20 -13.67
C VAL A 200 -1.90 -2.12 -15.13
N GLY A 201 -0.66 -2.50 -15.44
CA GLY A 201 -0.08 -2.25 -16.76
C GLY A 201 0.18 -0.75 -16.99
N GLU A 202 0.25 -0.35 -18.25
CA GLU A 202 0.46 1.05 -18.65
C GLU A 202 -0.85 1.85 -18.70
N GLU A 203 -1.94 1.21 -19.14
CA GLU A 203 -3.22 1.87 -19.38
C GLU A 203 -4.20 1.76 -18.19
N GLY A 204 -3.87 0.94 -17.19
CA GLY A 204 -4.77 0.61 -16.09
C GLY A 204 -4.30 1.09 -14.72
N TYR A 205 -5.26 1.28 -13.82
CA TYR A 205 -5.00 1.59 -12.42
C TYR A 205 -6.02 0.93 -11.50
N ALA A 206 -5.61 0.59 -10.28
CA ALA A 206 -6.49 0.12 -9.23
C ALA A 206 -6.29 0.95 -7.95
N GLY A 207 -7.38 1.24 -7.25
CA GLY A 207 -7.36 1.94 -5.97
C GLY A 207 -8.52 1.52 -5.10
N SER A 208 -8.36 1.59 -3.78
CA SER A 208 -9.41 1.20 -2.85
C SER A 208 -9.82 2.29 -1.88
N MET A 209 -11.13 2.40 -1.67
CA MET A 209 -11.76 3.19 -0.62
C MET A 209 -12.50 2.29 0.36
N ARG A 210 -12.77 2.79 1.56
CA ARG A 210 -13.70 2.14 2.49
C ARG A 210 -15.12 2.27 1.93
N HIS A 211 -15.78 1.15 1.64
CA HIS A 211 -17.12 1.19 1.03
C HIS A 211 -18.12 1.87 2.00
N GLY A 212 -19.03 2.68 1.45
CA GLY A 212 -19.99 3.47 2.23
C GLY A 212 -19.38 4.68 2.97
N GLY A 213 -18.10 4.97 2.76
CA GLY A 213 -17.48 6.24 3.17
C GLY A 213 -17.82 7.38 2.21
N LYS A 214 -17.67 8.64 2.65
CA LYS A 214 -17.96 9.80 1.79
C LYS A 214 -17.04 9.87 0.57
N ALA A 215 -15.75 9.59 0.75
CA ALA A 215 -14.78 9.54 -0.36
C ALA A 215 -15.19 8.52 -1.44
N ASP A 216 -15.64 7.33 -1.05
CA ASP A 216 -16.11 6.29 -1.98
C ASP A 216 -17.30 6.80 -2.82
N SER A 217 -18.33 7.34 -2.18
CA SER A 217 -19.50 7.88 -2.88
C SER A 217 -19.16 9.07 -3.79
N GLN A 218 -18.18 9.90 -3.41
CA GLN A 218 -17.72 11.02 -4.25
C GLN A 218 -17.00 10.52 -5.50
N ILE A 219 -16.14 9.51 -5.38
CA ILE A 219 -15.47 8.87 -6.53
C ILE A 219 -16.50 8.24 -7.47
N GLU A 220 -17.49 7.52 -6.93
CA GLU A 220 -18.55 6.91 -7.73
C GLU A 220 -19.35 7.97 -8.49
N LYS A 221 -19.73 9.05 -7.82
CA LYS A 221 -20.48 10.15 -8.43
C LYS A 221 -19.66 10.85 -9.53
N ALA A 222 -18.40 11.21 -9.23
CA ALA A 222 -17.55 11.94 -10.16
C ALA A 222 -17.14 11.10 -11.38
N SER A 223 -16.92 9.79 -11.20
CA SER A 223 -16.43 8.84 -12.21
C SER A 223 -15.07 9.17 -12.85
N VAL A 224 -14.54 10.37 -12.65
CA VAL A 224 -13.20 10.82 -13.03
C VAL A 224 -12.50 11.40 -11.81
N ILE A 225 -11.22 11.08 -11.65
CA ILE A 225 -10.41 11.56 -10.53
C ILE A 225 -9.02 11.97 -11.03
N ALA A 226 -8.37 12.88 -10.30
CA ALA A 226 -6.93 13.09 -10.44
C ALA A 226 -6.21 12.40 -9.29
N LEU A 227 -5.24 11.54 -9.62
CA LEU A 227 -4.34 10.91 -8.65
C LEU A 227 -2.96 11.55 -8.77
N SER A 228 -2.52 12.23 -7.72
CA SER A 228 -1.27 12.99 -7.71
C SER A 228 -0.25 12.37 -6.78
N ASN A 229 0.95 12.10 -7.29
CA ASN A 229 2.10 11.89 -6.42
C ASN A 229 2.64 13.25 -5.98
N VAL A 230 2.98 13.34 -4.70
CA VAL A 230 3.40 14.60 -4.07
C VAL A 230 4.81 14.46 -3.52
N ARG A 231 5.48 15.60 -3.34
CA ARG A 231 6.83 15.64 -2.77
C ARG A 231 6.84 15.13 -1.34
N SER A 232 7.96 14.53 -0.95
CA SER A 232 8.18 13.88 0.33
C SER A 232 8.08 14.88 1.50
N ASP A 233 8.57 16.11 1.31
CA ASP A 233 8.47 17.21 2.27
C ASP A 233 7.02 17.66 2.56
N TRP A 234 6.06 17.27 1.71
CA TRP A 234 4.63 17.55 1.87
C TRP A 234 3.90 16.54 2.79
N PHE A 235 4.63 15.63 3.44
CA PHE A 235 4.06 14.58 4.29
C PHE A 235 3.13 15.10 5.40
N ARG A 236 3.42 16.25 6.00
CA ARG A 236 2.56 16.79 7.08
C ARG A 236 1.19 17.21 6.55
N GLU A 237 1.17 17.87 5.39
CA GLU A 237 -0.05 18.34 4.75
C GLU A 237 -0.88 17.17 4.23
N ALA A 238 -0.25 16.21 3.53
CA ALA A 238 -0.90 14.99 3.08
C ALA A 238 -1.65 14.28 4.22
N TYR A 239 -1.00 14.12 5.39
CA TYR A 239 -1.63 13.49 6.54
C TYR A 239 -2.70 14.36 7.22
N ALA A 240 -2.56 15.68 7.23
CA ALA A 240 -3.60 16.59 7.73
C ALA A 240 -4.89 16.49 6.91
N LEU A 241 -4.77 16.21 5.61
CA LEU A 241 -5.88 15.96 4.69
C LEU A 241 -6.52 14.57 4.88
N GLY A 242 -5.95 13.68 5.69
CA GLY A 242 -6.54 12.36 5.97
C GLY A 242 -7.97 12.41 6.55
N LYS A 243 -8.33 13.49 7.25
CA LYS A 243 -9.70 13.72 7.75
C LYS A 243 -10.73 13.91 6.63
N ASN A 244 -10.28 14.26 5.42
CA ASN A 244 -11.15 14.55 4.29
C ASN A 244 -11.80 13.31 3.67
N HIS A 245 -11.34 12.10 4.02
CA HIS A 245 -12.01 10.84 3.68
C HIS A 245 -13.49 10.80 4.09
N MET A 246 -13.84 11.53 5.16
CA MET A 246 -15.19 11.63 5.71
C MET A 246 -15.81 13.02 5.57
N ALA A 247 -15.16 13.94 4.84
CA ALA A 247 -15.63 15.31 4.65
C ALA A 247 -16.45 15.46 3.37
N ASP A 248 -17.31 16.49 3.35
CA ASP A 248 -17.97 16.93 2.13
C ASP A 248 -17.02 17.79 1.28
N PRO A 249 -17.25 17.88 -0.05
CA PRO A 249 -16.49 18.77 -0.92
C PRO A 249 -16.56 20.24 -0.46
N LYS A 250 -15.47 20.97 -0.69
CA LYS A 250 -15.26 22.36 -0.26
C LYS A 250 -14.75 23.23 -1.41
N PRO A 251 -14.83 24.56 -1.30
CA PRO A 251 -14.26 25.47 -2.31
C PRO A 251 -12.73 25.34 -2.44
N ASP A 252 -12.20 25.69 -3.62
CA ASP A 252 -10.76 25.72 -3.96
C ASP A 252 -9.90 26.44 -2.91
N SER A 253 -10.42 27.51 -2.29
CA SER A 253 -9.71 28.31 -1.28
C SER A 253 -9.35 27.56 0.00
N GLU A 254 -9.96 26.39 0.24
CA GLU A 254 -9.68 25.55 1.42
C GLU A 254 -8.48 24.61 1.22
N PHE A 255 -7.85 24.63 0.04
CA PHE A 255 -6.76 23.73 -0.31
C PHE A 255 -5.54 24.48 -0.85
N SER A 256 -4.36 23.91 -0.60
CA SER A 256 -3.12 24.38 -1.22
C SER A 256 -3.00 23.76 -2.62
N LEU A 257 -3.28 24.56 -3.65
CA LEU A 257 -3.37 24.10 -5.04
C LEU A 257 -2.17 24.55 -5.88
N SER A 258 -1.81 23.73 -6.86
CA SER A 258 -0.85 24.09 -7.90
C SER A 258 -1.49 25.08 -8.88
N SER A 259 -0.66 25.90 -9.53
CA SER A 259 -1.08 26.69 -10.68
C SER A 259 -1.39 25.83 -11.91
N VAL A 260 -0.94 24.57 -11.91
CA VAL A 260 -1.19 23.59 -12.96
C VAL A 260 -2.48 22.83 -12.66
N ARG A 261 -3.28 22.60 -13.71
CA ARG A 261 -4.46 21.72 -13.70
C ARG A 261 -4.20 20.51 -14.58
N THR A 262 -4.98 19.46 -14.37
CA THR A 262 -4.90 18.30 -15.25
C THR A 262 -5.30 18.62 -16.68
N LYS A 263 -4.73 17.93 -17.66
CA LYS A 263 -4.86 18.27 -19.08
C LYS A 263 -6.20 17.89 -19.68
N ALA A 264 -6.69 16.68 -19.39
CA ALA A 264 -7.89 16.12 -20.02
C ALA A 264 -9.19 16.63 -19.38
N PHE A 265 -9.19 16.78 -18.06
CA PHE A 265 -10.39 17.10 -17.26
C PHE A 265 -10.31 18.44 -16.52
N GLY A 266 -9.16 19.12 -16.50
CA GLY A 266 -9.02 20.42 -15.84
C GLY A 266 -9.13 20.37 -14.31
N ILE A 267 -8.90 19.21 -13.70
CA ILE A 267 -9.02 18.99 -12.25
C ILE A 267 -7.89 19.75 -11.54
N PRO A 268 -8.16 20.48 -10.43
CA PRO A 268 -7.12 21.08 -9.61
C PRO A 268 -6.12 20.05 -9.08
N LEU A 269 -4.84 20.42 -9.00
CA LEU A 269 -3.78 19.58 -8.44
C LEU A 269 -3.28 20.13 -7.10
N PRO A 270 -2.76 19.30 -6.18
CA PRO A 270 -2.13 19.77 -4.96
C PRO A 270 -0.88 20.62 -5.28
N ALA A 271 -0.57 21.58 -4.42
CA ALA A 271 0.56 22.50 -4.63
C ALA A 271 1.92 21.80 -4.81
N SER A 272 2.12 20.64 -4.16
CA SER A 272 3.38 19.89 -4.19
C SER A 272 3.31 18.67 -5.13
N VAL A 273 2.55 18.78 -6.24
CA VAL A 273 2.42 17.69 -7.21
C VAL A 273 3.73 17.48 -7.99
N VAL A 274 4.23 16.25 -8.00
CA VAL A 274 5.39 15.84 -8.81
C VAL A 274 4.93 15.30 -10.16
N ARG A 275 3.92 14.43 -10.13
CA ARG A 275 3.26 13.86 -11.32
C ARG A 275 1.81 13.53 -10.99
N TYR A 276 0.99 13.42 -12.02
CA TYR A 276 -0.42 13.06 -11.86
C TYR A 276 -0.88 12.08 -12.93
N ARG A 277 -1.95 11.37 -12.60
CA ARG A 277 -2.77 10.57 -13.51
C ARG A 277 -4.20 11.07 -13.49
N GLU A 278 -4.80 11.16 -14.65
CA GLU A 278 -6.22 11.37 -14.85
C GLU A 278 -6.87 10.02 -15.08
N LEU A 279 -7.75 9.63 -14.16
CA LEU A 279 -8.28 8.29 -14.09
C LEU A 279 -9.78 8.32 -14.33
N ARG A 280 -10.26 7.51 -15.28
CA ARG A 280 -11.69 7.27 -15.51
C ARG A 280 -12.08 5.94 -14.92
N ARG A 281 -13.06 5.95 -14.02
CA ARG A 281 -13.57 4.73 -13.37
C ARG A 281 -14.28 3.86 -14.41
N ILE A 282 -13.90 2.59 -14.46
CA ILE A 282 -14.50 1.59 -15.34
C ILE A 282 -15.45 0.69 -14.56
N ASP A 283 -15.03 0.22 -13.38
CA ASP A 283 -15.80 -0.72 -12.58
C ASP A 283 -15.31 -0.76 -11.12
N SER A 284 -15.97 -1.56 -10.28
CA SER A 284 -15.53 -1.85 -8.92
C SER A 284 -15.97 -3.22 -8.41
N ILE A 285 -15.26 -3.73 -7.40
CA ILE A 285 -15.64 -4.91 -6.63
C ILE A 285 -15.54 -4.60 -5.13
N ASP A 286 -16.43 -5.19 -4.33
CA ASP A 286 -16.41 -5.04 -2.87
C ASP A 286 -15.76 -6.27 -2.22
N VAL A 287 -14.78 -6.03 -1.34
CA VAL A 287 -14.02 -7.06 -0.62
C VAL A 287 -13.79 -6.61 0.82
N GLY A 288 -14.39 -7.33 1.78
CA GLY A 288 -14.34 -6.92 3.19
C GLY A 288 -14.95 -5.54 3.39
N ILE A 289 -14.21 -4.61 4.02
CA ILE A 289 -14.65 -3.21 4.20
C ILE A 289 -14.27 -2.28 3.03
N HIS A 290 -13.66 -2.83 1.99
CA HIS A 290 -13.05 -2.08 0.90
C HIS A 290 -13.85 -2.22 -0.39
N ARG A 291 -14.07 -1.10 -1.09
CA ARG A 291 -14.43 -1.07 -2.50
C ARG A 291 -13.16 -0.87 -3.30
N ILE A 292 -12.88 -1.77 -4.23
CA ILE A 292 -11.74 -1.70 -5.14
C ILE A 292 -12.26 -1.17 -6.47
N HIS A 293 -11.78 0.00 -6.87
CA HIS A 293 -12.10 0.60 -8.15
C HIS A 293 -11.01 0.29 -9.17
N PHE A 294 -11.43 0.03 -10.40
CA PHE A 294 -10.57 -0.11 -11.56
C PHE A 294 -10.75 1.07 -12.49
N TYR A 295 -9.63 1.63 -12.96
CA TYR A 295 -9.60 2.84 -13.76
C TYR A 295 -8.79 2.66 -15.04
N GLU A 296 -9.25 3.29 -16.10
CA GLU A 296 -8.45 3.60 -17.28
C GLU A 296 -7.63 4.86 -17.00
N VAL A 297 -6.35 4.83 -17.36
CA VAL A 297 -5.46 6.00 -17.34
C VAL A 297 -5.70 6.80 -18.62
N VAL A 298 -6.39 7.93 -18.50
CA VAL A 298 -6.73 8.79 -19.64
C VAL A 298 -5.57 9.71 -20.01
N HIS A 299 -4.84 10.18 -18.99
CA HIS A 299 -3.66 10.99 -19.17
C HIS A 299 -2.70 10.81 -17.99
N GLU A 300 -1.40 10.87 -18.26
CA GLU A 300 -0.35 10.93 -17.26
C GLU A 300 0.64 12.02 -17.65
N ALA A 301 1.05 12.82 -16.67
CA ALA A 301 2.09 13.82 -16.88
C ALA A 301 2.91 14.07 -15.61
N ARG A 302 4.16 14.45 -15.85
CA ARG A 302 5.08 14.98 -14.85
C ARG A 302 4.95 16.50 -14.80
N VAL A 303 4.91 17.07 -13.60
CA VAL A 303 4.78 18.51 -13.36
C VAL A 303 6.13 19.12 -12.98
N GLU A 304 6.92 18.41 -12.16
CA GLU A 304 8.25 18.84 -11.73
C GLU A 304 9.31 17.80 -12.09
N ASP A 305 10.52 18.25 -12.40
CA ASP A 305 11.67 17.38 -12.70
C ASP A 305 12.29 16.72 -11.45
N MET A 306 11.83 17.09 -10.25
CA MET A 306 12.30 16.48 -9.00
C MET A 306 11.72 15.08 -8.80
N GLU A 307 12.52 14.18 -8.22
CA GLU A 307 12.19 12.77 -7.97
C GLU A 307 12.14 12.50 -6.46
N ASP A 308 11.37 13.27 -5.70
CA ASP A 308 11.25 13.12 -4.25
C ASP A 308 9.83 12.68 -3.83
N THR A 309 9.32 11.55 -4.35
CA THR A 309 7.96 11.09 -4.10
C THR A 309 7.75 10.64 -2.65
N LEU A 310 6.65 11.09 -2.04
CA LEU A 310 6.23 10.64 -0.71
C LEU A 310 5.77 9.17 -0.71
N ALA A 311 6.41 8.35 0.12
CA ALA A 311 5.96 7.01 0.45
C ALA A 311 6.03 6.76 1.95
N HIS A 312 5.54 5.60 2.39
CA HIS A 312 5.75 5.13 3.75
C HIS A 312 5.94 3.62 3.85
N ILE A 313 6.45 3.20 5.00
CA ILE A 313 6.59 1.80 5.41
C ILE A 313 6.13 1.63 6.86
N HIS A 314 5.85 0.39 7.26
CA HIS A 314 5.54 0.09 8.65
C HIS A 314 6.80 0.18 9.53
N CYS A 315 6.64 0.70 10.76
CA CYS A 315 7.75 0.97 11.66
C CYS A 315 8.55 -0.26 12.09
N PHE A 316 7.94 -1.46 12.06
CA PHE A 316 8.65 -2.72 12.32
C PHE A 316 9.69 -2.98 11.23
N TYR A 317 9.33 -2.78 9.97
CA TYR A 317 10.27 -2.94 8.87
C TYR A 317 11.34 -1.84 8.90
N ALA A 318 10.96 -0.59 9.20
CA ALA A 318 11.93 0.49 9.41
C ALA A 318 12.92 0.15 10.54
N GLN A 319 12.44 -0.44 11.65
CA GLN A 319 13.29 -0.89 12.74
C GLN A 319 14.20 -2.05 12.34
N TRP A 320 13.70 -3.01 11.55
CA TRP A 320 14.51 -4.09 10.99
C TRP A 320 15.66 -3.54 10.13
N ARG A 321 15.37 -2.55 9.26
CA ARG A 321 16.38 -1.86 8.44
C ARG A 321 17.44 -1.18 9.30
N LYS A 322 17.01 -0.42 10.31
CA LYS A 322 17.90 0.23 11.28
C LYS A 322 18.81 -0.79 11.99
N ASN A 323 18.25 -1.90 12.45
CA ASN A 323 19.02 -2.97 13.12
C ASN A 323 20.04 -3.65 12.20
N ARG A 324 19.82 -3.60 10.88
CA ARG A 324 20.71 -4.13 9.84
C ARG A 324 21.67 -3.09 9.27
N GLY A 325 21.65 -1.86 9.78
CA GLY A 325 22.48 -0.77 9.26
C GLY A 325 22.15 -0.38 7.82
N VAL A 326 20.93 -0.68 7.35
CA VAL A 326 20.49 -0.25 6.01
C VAL A 326 20.20 1.25 6.06
N PRO A 327 20.90 2.09 5.25
CA PRO A 327 20.65 3.53 5.20
C PRO A 327 19.18 3.83 4.91
N SER A 328 18.59 4.76 5.66
CA SER A 328 17.22 5.20 5.46
C SER A 328 17.04 6.56 6.12
N GLU A 329 16.46 7.50 5.38
CA GLU A 329 16.03 8.79 5.90
C GLU A 329 14.54 8.73 6.21
N TYR A 330 14.19 8.93 7.49
CA TYR A 330 12.82 8.83 7.98
C TYR A 330 12.28 10.20 8.33
N MET A 331 11.14 10.56 7.74
CA MET A 331 10.41 11.77 8.09
C MET A 331 9.44 11.49 9.24
N ILE A 332 9.75 12.02 10.42
CA ILE A 332 8.96 11.86 11.64
C ILE A 332 8.09 13.13 11.85
N ARG A 333 6.84 12.92 12.25
CA ARG A 333 5.83 13.94 12.59
C ARG A 333 5.69 14.08 14.09
#